data_AF-A0AAD7WBZ8-F1
#
_entry.id   AF-A0AAD7WBZ8-F1
#
_cell.length_a   1.000
_cell.length_b   1.000
_cell.length_c   1.000
_cell.angle_alpha   90.00
_cell.angle_beta   90.00
_cell.angle_gamma   90.00
#
_symmetry.space_group_name_H-M   'P 1'
#
loop_
_entity.id
_entity.type
_entity.pdbx_description
1 polymer ?
#
loop_
_entity_poly.entity_id
_entity_poly.type
_entity_poly.pdbx_seq_one_letter_code
_entity_poly.pdbx_strand_id
1 'polypeptide(L)' 'MINDLFEEVGSGFGFSLYADDGALWKRGKNVRYVVKQLQRALGVVERWSALWGLRISTAKTKFVVFGRR' A
#
# COMPACT_ATOMS: atom_id res chain seq x y z
N MET A 1 11.50 10.62 -3.86
CA MET A 1 12.29 9.98 -4.94
C MET A 1 11.83 8.53 -5.04
N ILE A 2 10.61 8.29 -5.55
CA ILE A 2 9.80 7.05 -5.70
C ILE A 2 10.11 5.79 -4.83
N ASN A 3 11.36 5.40 -4.67
CA ASN A 3 11.86 4.32 -3.81
C ASN A 3 11.45 4.49 -2.33
N ASP A 4 11.18 5.72 -1.90
CA ASP A 4 10.74 6.04 -0.54
C ASP A 4 9.22 5.90 -0.31
N LEU A 5 8.44 5.52 -1.33
CA LEU A 5 6.96 5.45 -1.29
C LEU A 5 6.41 4.66 -0.09
N PHE A 6 7.12 3.60 0.34
CA PHE A 6 6.68 2.69 1.39
C PHE A 6 7.51 2.76 2.68
N GLU A 7 8.48 3.67 2.80
CA GLU A 7 9.38 3.74 3.97
C GLU A 7 8.64 3.99 5.28
N GLU A 8 7.59 4.83 5.25
CA GLU A 8 6.77 5.14 6.42
C GLU A 8 5.63 4.13 6.66
N VAL A 9 5.44 3.16 5.76
CA VAL A 9 4.49 2.07 5.97
C VAL A 9 5.09 1.16 7.02
N GLY A 10 4.57 1.25 8.25
CA GLY A 10 5.13 0.58 9.43
C GLY A 10 5.33 -0.93 9.30
N SER A 11 5.85 -1.55 10.36
CA SER A 11 6.30 -2.95 10.30
C SER A 11 5.22 -3.99 9.98
N GLY A 12 5.66 -5.12 9.42
CA GLY A 12 4.79 -6.27 9.12
C GLY A 12 3.96 -6.12 7.84
N PHE A 13 4.37 -5.24 6.93
CA PHE A 13 3.93 -5.20 5.54
C PHE A 13 5.04 -5.72 4.63
N GLY A 14 4.67 -6.30 3.50
CA GLY A 14 5.60 -6.52 2.39
C GLY A 14 5.26 -5.55 1.27
N PHE A 15 6.27 -5.14 0.51
CA PHE A 15 6.08 -4.26 -0.63
C PHE A 15 7.06 -4.61 -1.75
N SER A 16 6.75 -4.13 -2.95
CA SER A 16 7.60 -4.18 -4.12
C SER A 16 7.41 -2.90 -4.91
N LEU A 17 8.50 -2.36 -5.44
CA LEU A 17 8.53 -1.16 -6.26
C LEU A 17 9.33 -1.46 -7.52
N TYR A 18 8.81 -1.02 -8.66
CA TYR A 18 9.51 -1.04 -9.93
C TYR A 18 9.10 0.17 -10.75
N ALA A 19 10.05 1.09 -10.99
CA ALA A 19 9.77 2.41 -11.57
C ALA A 19 8.65 3.14 -10.79
N ASP A 20 7.55 3.52 -11.45
CA ASP A 20 6.38 4.17 -10.85
C ASP A 20 5.32 3.19 -10.34
N ASP A 21 5.46 1.90 -10.64
CA ASP A 21 4.54 0.86 -10.19
C ASP A 21 4.94 0.30 -8.82
N GLY A 22 3.94 0.12 -7.96
CA GLY A 22 4.13 -0.38 -6.60
C GLY A 22 3.06 -1.37 -6.16
N ALA A 23 3.47 -2.34 -5.35
CA ALA A 23 2.60 -3.29 -4.68
C ALA A 23 2.87 -3.25 -3.17
N LEU A 24 1.80 -3.24 -2.38
CA LEU A 24 1.84 -3.26 -0.92
C LEU A 24 0.87 -4.33 -0.41
N TRP A 25 1.32 -5.19 0.51
CA TRP A 25 0.51 -6.26 1.05
C TRP A 25 0.76 -6.53 2.53
N LYS A 26 -0.22 -7.17 3.17
CA LYS A 26 -0.12 -7.65 4.54
C LYS A 26 -0.74 -9.04 4.64
N ARG A 27 -0.08 -9.94 5.37
CA ARG A 27 -0.57 -11.29 5.66
C ARG A 27 -1.25 -11.32 7.04
N GLY A 28 -2.30 -12.13 7.18
CA GLY A 28 -2.97 -12.34 8.46
C GLY A 28 -4.15 -13.30 8.35
N LYS A 29 -4.59 -13.83 9.49
CA LYS A 29 -5.73 -14.78 9.57
C LYS A 29 -7.09 -14.10 9.61
N ASN A 30 -7.14 -12.81 9.98
CA ASN A 30 -8.36 -12.03 10.07
C ASN A 30 -8.40 -10.99 8.95
N VAL A 31 -9.18 -11.27 7.90
CA VAL A 31 -9.27 -10.41 6.71
C VAL A 31 -9.76 -9.00 7.05
N ARG A 32 -10.76 -8.85 7.93
CA ARG A 32 -11.28 -7.54 8.34
C ARG A 32 -10.19 -6.69 9.00
N TYR A 33 -9.40 -7.31 9.87
CA TYR A 33 -8.25 -6.64 10.49
C TYR A 33 -7.19 -6.27 9.45
N VAL A 34 -6.83 -7.19 8.56
CA VAL A 34 -5.82 -6.95 7.49
C VAL A 34 -6.24 -5.80 6.58
N VAL A 35 -7.50 -5.76 6.14
CA VAL A 35 -8.07 -4.66 5.33
C VAL A 35 -7.97 -3.33 6.08
N LYS A 36 -8.32 -3.28 7.37
CA LYS A 36 -8.20 -2.06 8.18
C LYS A 36 -6.74 -1.57 8.27
N GLN A 37 -5.78 -2.49 8.35
CA GLN A 37 -4.36 -2.15 8.37
C GLN A 37 -3.88 -1.66 7.00
N LEU A 38 -4.29 -2.31 5.90
CA LEU A 38 -3.98 -1.84 4.55
C LEU A 38 -4.56 -0.46 4.27
N GLN A 39 -5.78 -0.16 4.73
CA GLN A 39 -6.36 1.18 4.58
C GLN A 39 -5.55 2.24 5.31
N ARG A 40 -5.04 1.94 6.51
CA ARG A 40 -4.15 2.86 7.24
C ARG A 40 -2.85 3.11 6.48
N ALA A 41 -2.27 2.04 5.91
CA ALA A 41 -1.07 2.15 5.11
C ALA A 41 -1.30 2.97 3.82
N LEU A 42 -2.43 2.79 3.14
CA LEU A 42 -2.81 3.62 1.99
C LEU A 42 -2.88 5.11 2.37
N GLY A 43 -3.36 5.45 3.58
CA GLY A 43 -3.34 6.83 4.06
C GLY A 43 -1.92 7.40 4.28
N VAL A 44 -0.93 6.56 4.59
CA VAL A 44 0.49 6.97 4.63
C VAL A 44 0.98 7.27 3.21
N VAL A 45 0.73 6.34 2.29
CA VAL A 45 1.11 6.46 0.87
C VAL A 45 0.48 7.70 0.23
N GLU A 46 -0.78 8.00 0.54
CA GLU A 46 -1.47 9.21 0.07
C GLU A 46 -0.79 10.49 0.59
N ARG A 47 -0.45 10.55 1.88
CA ARG A 47 0.29 11.69 2.45
C ARG A 47 1.66 11.86 1.79
N TRP A 48 2.39 10.77 1.59
CA TRP A 48 3.65 10.80 0.84
C TRP A 48 3.43 11.39 -0.56
N SER A 49 2.39 10.95 -1.28
CA SER A 49 2.12 11.46 -2.64
C SER A 49 1.85 12.97 -2.65
N ALA A 50 1.12 13.47 -1.65
CA ALA A 50 0.85 14.89 -1.49
C ALA A 50 2.13 15.71 -1.20
N LEU A 51 3.03 15.20 -0.35
CA LEU A 51 4.30 15.85 -0.03
C LEU A 51 5.21 16.00 -1.25
N TRP A 52 5.20 15.01 -2.15
CA TRP A 52 6.02 15.01 -3.35
C TRP A 52 5.34 15.60 -4.60
N GLY A 53 4.10 16.10 -4.46
CA GLY A 53 3.33 16.64 -5.58
C GLY A 53 2.94 15.60 -6.65
N LEU A 54 2.89 14.32 -6.27
CA LEU A 54 2.54 13.20 -7.15
C LEU A 54 1.07 12.80 -6.95
N ARG A 55 0.50 12.11 -7.95
CA ARG A 55 -0.88 11.58 -7.88
C ARG A 55 -0.90 10.10 -8.14
N ILE A 56 -1.55 9.36 -7.24
CA ILE A 56 -1.81 7.93 -7.42
C ILE A 56 -3.10 7.77 -8.24
N SER A 57 -3.04 6.94 -9.28
CA SER A 57 -4.18 6.70 -10.16
C SER A 57 -5.18 5.72 -9.53
N THR A 58 -6.26 6.24 -8.95
CA THR A 58 -7.35 5.44 -8.37
C THR A 58 -7.97 4.47 -9.38
N ALA A 59 -8.02 4.85 -10.66
CA ALA A 59 -8.53 3.99 -11.74
C ALA A 59 -7.66 2.75 -11.97
N LYS A 60 -6.33 2.89 -11.83
CA LYS A 60 -5.36 1.81 -12.01
C LYS A 60 -5.09 1.02 -10.74
N THR A 61 -5.24 1.62 -9.56
CA THR A 61 -5.05 0.92 -8.27
C THR A 61 -6.10 -0.19 -8.10
N LYS A 62 -5.65 -1.42 -7.83
CA LYS A 62 -6.51 -2.58 -7.57
C LYS A 62 -6.23 -3.19 -6.19
N PHE A 63 -7.27 -3.78 -5.60
CA PHE A 63 -7.18 -4.53 -4.35
C PHE A 63 -7.56 -5.99 -4.58
N VAL A 64 -6.77 -6.92 -4.05
CA VAL A 64 -6.97 -8.36 -4.18
C VAL A 64 -6.72 -9.03 -2.83
N VAL A 65 -7.56 -10.01 -2.49
CA VAL A 65 -7.38 -10.86 -1.30
C VAL A 65 -6.95 -12.25 -1.77
N PHE A 66 -5.76 -12.67 -1.35
CA PHE A 66 -5.29 -14.04 -1.53
C PHE A 66 -5.59 -14.84 -0.26
N GLY A 67 -6.47 -15.83 -0.36
CA GLY A 67 -6.87 -16.68 0.77
C GLY A 67 -7.68 -17.88 0.31
N ARG A 68 -7.89 -18.84 1.22
CA ARG A 68 -8.84 -19.94 0.98
C ARG A 68 -10.26 -19.36 1.02
N ARG A 69 -11.10 -19.82 0.09
CA ARG A 69 -12.55 -19.55 0.11
C ARG A 69 -13.20 -20.23 1.30
#